data_AF-A0A7C1C0W7-F1
#
_entry.id   AF-A0A7C1C0W7-F1
#
_cell.length_a   1.000
_cell.length_b   1.000
_cell.length_c   1.000
_cell.angle_alpha   90.00
_cell.angle_beta   90.00
_cell.angle_gamma   90.00
#
_symmetry.space_group_name_H-M   'P 1'
#
loop_
_entity.id
_entity.type
_entity.pdbx_description
1 polymer ?
#
loop_
_entity_poly.entity_id
_entity_poly.type
_entity_poly.pdbx_seq_one_letter_code
_entity_poly.pdbx_strand_id
1 'polypeptide(L)'
;MIPSPSGQIYPFKMQLYEDSPYGVIDYDKVQALKNVPYEKAKEVLGIDWRYNFVIRVSYINGTVLLDYPSNADYEYANTVTHFVRNVVIYKAGEIDSSTSEYIAPIVELGKIETIVYM
;
A
#
# COMPACT_ATOMS: atom_id res chain seq x y z
N MET A 1 -11.41 -10.60 -25.13
CA MET A 1 -11.20 -11.24 -23.81
C MET A 1 -9.72 -11.10 -23.47
N ILE A 2 -9.39 -10.25 -22.51
CA ILE A 2 -8.02 -10.14 -22.00
C ILE A 2 -7.87 -11.27 -20.98
N PRO A 3 -6.92 -12.21 -21.15
CA PRO A 3 -6.72 -13.27 -20.17
C PRO A 3 -6.29 -12.66 -18.84
N SER A 4 -6.94 -13.10 -17.75
CA SER A 4 -6.49 -12.83 -16.39
C SER A 4 -5.04 -13.30 -16.27
N PRO A 5 -4.10 -12.50 -15.74
CA PRO A 5 -2.73 -12.93 -15.60
C PRO A 5 -2.72 -14.12 -14.65
N SER A 6 -2.44 -15.30 -15.21
CA SER A 6 -2.12 -16.50 -14.46
C SER A 6 -1.10 -16.11 -13.40
N GLY A 7 -1.44 -16.32 -12.12
CA GLY A 7 -0.60 -16.02 -10.97
C GLY A 7 0.75 -16.74 -11.07
N GLN A 8 1.68 -16.11 -11.79
CA GLN A 8 3.05 -16.55 -11.86
C GLN A 8 3.67 -16.24 -10.50
N ILE A 9 3.85 -17.29 -9.71
CA ILE A 9 4.70 -17.27 -8.53
C ILE A 9 6.12 -17.15 -9.08
N TYR A 10 6.67 -15.94 -9.06
CA TYR A 10 8.10 -15.76 -9.26
C TYR A 10 8.75 -16.05 -7.91
N PRO A 11 9.55 -17.13 -7.76
CA PRO A 11 10.38 -17.31 -6.58
C PRO A 11 11.49 -16.26 -6.64
N PHE A 12 11.15 -15.04 -6.27
CA PHE A 12 12.11 -14.00 -5.98
C PHE A 12 12.58 -14.25 -4.54
N LYS A 13 13.84 -14.67 -4.40
CA LYS A 13 14.54 -14.46 -3.13
C LYS A 13 14.65 -12.95 -2.94
N MET A 14 13.67 -12.40 -2.23
CA MET A 14 13.77 -11.06 -1.70
C MET A 14 14.78 -11.10 -0.56
N GLN A 15 16.07 -11.06 -0.89
CA GLN A 15 16.96 -10.34 0.00
C GLN A 15 16.35 -8.94 0.07
N LEU A 16 15.93 -8.51 1.27
CA LEU A 16 15.72 -7.11 1.57
C LEU A 16 17.08 -6.44 1.34
N TYR A 17 17.46 -6.24 0.07
CA TYR A 17 18.54 -5.36 -0.28
C TYR A 17 18.11 -4.03 0.33
N GLU A 18 18.93 -3.51 1.24
CA GLU A 18 18.79 -2.15 1.75
C GLU A 18 18.69 -1.13 0.59
N ASP A 19 19.05 -1.54 -0.63
CA ASP A 19 19.07 -0.80 -1.90
C ASP A 19 17.85 -1.01 -2.84
N SER A 20 16.77 -1.70 -2.46
CA SER A 20 15.58 -1.75 -3.32
C SER A 20 15.01 -0.34 -3.54
N PRO A 21 14.88 0.17 -4.79
CA PRO A 21 14.29 1.49 -5.03
C PRO A 21 12.80 1.54 -4.71
N TYR A 22 12.18 0.39 -4.42
CA TYR A 22 10.76 0.26 -4.08
C TYR A 22 10.58 -0.07 -2.61
N GLY A 23 9.64 0.65 -1.97
CA GLY A 23 9.23 0.32 -0.63
C GLY A 23 8.39 -0.95 -0.57
N VAL A 24 8.47 -1.67 0.54
CA VAL A 24 7.88 -3.01 0.70
C VAL A 24 6.72 -2.93 1.69
N ILE A 25 5.56 -3.44 1.32
CA ILE A 25 4.35 -3.38 2.13
C ILE A 25 3.64 -4.73 2.18
N ASP A 26 3.18 -5.06 3.38
CA ASP A 26 2.39 -6.26 3.66
C ASP A 26 0.93 -6.04 3.28
N TYR A 27 0.37 -6.93 2.48
CA TYR A 27 -1.02 -6.93 2.07
C TYR A 27 -1.97 -6.94 3.27
N ASP A 28 -1.66 -7.67 4.34
CA ASP A 28 -2.52 -7.74 5.52
C ASP A 28 -2.53 -6.41 6.27
N LYS A 29 -1.43 -5.64 6.23
CA LYS A 29 -1.40 -4.26 6.75
C LYS A 29 -2.23 -3.31 5.90
N VAL A 30 -2.22 -3.47 4.57
CA VAL A 30 -3.10 -2.70 3.66
C VAL A 30 -4.57 -2.99 3.98
N GLN A 31 -4.94 -4.24 4.23
CA GLN A 31 -6.30 -4.60 4.63
C GLN A 31 -6.64 -4.09 6.04
N ALA A 32 -5.71 -4.18 7.00
CA ALA A 32 -5.93 -3.71 8.36
C ALA A 32 -6.28 -2.22 8.42
N LEU A 33 -5.71 -1.40 7.53
CA LEU A 33 -6.02 0.04 7.48
C LEU A 33 -7.50 0.32 7.22
N LYS A 34 -8.22 -0.56 6.51
CA LYS A 34 -9.67 -0.43 6.29
C LYS A 34 -10.48 -0.44 7.57
N ASN A 35 -9.94 -1.05 8.62
CA ASN A 35 -10.59 -1.18 9.93
C ASN A 35 -10.16 -0.09 10.92
N VAL A 36 -9.20 0.77 10.55
CA VAL A 36 -8.74 1.86 11.42
C VAL A 36 -9.65 3.07 11.21
N PRO A 37 -10.30 3.62 12.26
CA PRO A 37 -11.08 4.84 12.13
C PRO A 37 -10.21 6.01 11.66
N TYR A 38 -10.73 6.83 10.74
CA TYR A 38 -9.99 7.92 10.10
C TYR A 38 -9.34 8.89 11.10
N GLU A 39 -10.10 9.35 12.10
CA GLU A 39 -9.57 10.24 13.14
C GLU A 39 -8.45 9.58 13.96
N LYS A 40 -8.51 8.25 14.16
CA LYS A 40 -7.44 7.53 14.87
C LYS A 40 -6.18 7.45 14.02
N ALA A 41 -6.32 7.26 12.71
CA ALA A 41 -5.18 7.27 11.80
C ALA A 41 -4.53 8.67 11.72
N LYS A 42 -5.32 9.76 11.70
CA LYS A 42 -4.81 11.14 11.78
C LYS A 42 -3.94 11.36 13.01
N GLU A 43 -4.45 10.97 14.18
CA GLU A 43 -3.74 11.09 15.46
C GLU A 43 -2.40 10.35 15.43
N VAL A 44 -2.38 9.10 14.97
CA VAL A 44 -1.16 8.26 14.91
C VAL A 44 -0.12 8.82 13.94
N LEU A 45 -0.56 9.45 12.85
CA LEU A 45 0.32 10.09 11.87
C LEU A 45 0.75 11.51 12.28
N GLY A 46 0.27 12.02 13.42
CA GLY A 46 0.55 13.39 13.86
C GLY A 46 -0.09 14.45 12.96
N ILE A 47 -1.15 14.10 12.22
CA ILE A 47 -1.87 15.00 11.33
C ILE A 47 -2.88 15.79 12.17
N ASP A 48 -2.71 17.11 12.21
CA ASP A 48 -3.60 18.03 12.93
C ASP A 48 -5.05 17.95 12.40
N TRP A 49 -6.03 18.20 13.28
CA TRP A 49 -7.46 18.11 12.97
C TRP A 49 -7.87 18.98 11.77
N ARG A 50 -7.16 20.07 11.51
CA ARG A 50 -7.37 20.98 10.37
C ARG A 50 -7.07 20.34 9.01
N TYR A 51 -6.23 19.31 8.98
CA TYR A 51 -5.83 18.66 7.74
C TYR A 51 -6.62 17.40 7.49
N ASN A 52 -6.87 17.12 6.21
CA ASN A 52 -7.38 15.82 5.78
C ASN A 52 -6.33 15.07 4.98
N PHE A 53 -6.38 13.75 4.97
CA PHE A 53 -5.50 12.95 4.14
C PHE A 53 -6.24 11.78 3.51
N VAL A 54 -5.72 11.33 2.37
CA VAL A 54 -6.19 10.12 1.70
C VAL A 54 -5.00 9.25 1.33
N ILE A 55 -5.16 7.94 1.50
CA ILE A 55 -4.24 6.92 1.03
C ILE A 55 -4.97 6.06 0.01
N ARG A 56 -4.44 6.03 -1.21
CA ARG A 56 -4.87 5.10 -2.26
C ARG A 56 -3.75 4.13 -2.56
N VAL A 57 -4.07 2.83 -2.55
CA VAL A 57 -3.17 1.75 -2.98
C VAL A 57 -3.79 1.12 -4.21
N SER A 58 -3.05 1.05 -5.31
CA SER A 58 -3.51 0.44 -6.56
C SER A 58 -2.45 -0.47 -7.15
N TYR A 59 -2.88 -1.47 -7.89
CA TYR A 59 -2.00 -2.25 -8.75
C TYR A 59 -1.51 -1.41 -9.93
N ILE A 60 -0.40 -1.83 -10.56
CA ILE A 60 0.13 -1.13 -11.73
C ILE A 60 -0.86 -1.06 -12.91
N ASN A 61 -1.79 -2.02 -13.00
CA ASN A 61 -2.87 -2.04 -14.00
C ASN A 61 -4.04 -1.08 -13.68
N GLY A 62 -3.97 -0.34 -12.57
CA GLY A 62 -4.97 0.64 -12.14
C GLY A 62 -6.05 0.11 -11.21
N THR A 63 -6.11 -1.20 -10.95
CA THR A 63 -7.09 -1.78 -10.01
C THR A 63 -6.80 -1.30 -8.59
N VAL A 64 -7.79 -0.67 -7.94
CA VAL A 64 -7.67 -0.12 -6.58
C VAL A 64 -7.82 -1.22 -5.54
N LEU A 65 -6.86 -1.31 -4.62
CA LEU A 65 -6.83 -2.24 -3.48
C LEU A 65 -7.35 -1.61 -2.19
N LEU A 66 -7.02 -0.34 -2.02
CA LEU A 66 -7.37 0.47 -0.86
C LEU A 66 -7.67 1.89 -1.33
N ASP A 67 -8.77 2.44 -0.85
CA ASP A 67 -9.07 3.87 -0.90
C ASP A 67 -9.51 4.26 0.52
N TYR A 68 -8.72 5.11 1.18
CA TYR A 68 -8.85 5.38 2.60
C TYR A 68 -8.74 6.88 2.92
N PRO A 69 -9.77 7.50 3.54
CA PRO A 69 -11.09 6.94 3.79
C PRO A 69 -11.88 6.82 2.47
N SER A 70 -12.78 5.85 2.38
CA SER A 70 -13.44 5.46 1.11
C SER A 70 -14.32 6.55 0.48
N ASN A 71 -14.67 7.60 1.23
CA ASN A 71 -15.64 8.63 0.86
C ASN A 71 -15.07 10.05 0.97
N ALA A 72 -13.75 10.22 0.84
CA ALA A 72 -13.17 11.56 0.85
C ALA A 72 -13.49 12.28 -0.47
N ASP A 73 -14.21 13.40 -0.37
CA ASP A 73 -14.42 14.29 -1.51
C ASP A 73 -13.15 15.12 -1.74
N TYR A 74 -12.33 14.64 -2.68
CA TYR A 74 -11.12 15.29 -3.17
C TYR A 74 -11.36 16.73 -3.69
N GLU A 75 -12.59 17.05 -4.04
CA GLU A 75 -12.98 18.25 -4.80
C GLU A 75 -13.07 19.54 -3.97
N TYR A 76 -13.09 19.44 -2.64
CA TYR A 76 -13.23 20.61 -1.75
C TYR A 76 -11.90 21.15 -1.18
N ALA A 77 -10.77 20.61 -1.63
CA ALA A 77 -9.46 20.99 -1.10
C ALA A 77 -8.92 22.30 -1.70
N ASN A 78 -8.65 23.29 -0.85
CA ASN A 78 -8.07 24.56 -1.28
C ASN A 78 -6.56 24.47 -1.54
N THR A 79 -5.87 23.49 -0.96
CA THR A 79 -4.46 23.19 -1.24
C THR A 79 -4.21 21.70 -1.11
N VAL A 80 -3.50 21.14 -2.09
CA VAL A 80 -3.27 19.71 -2.23
C VAL A 80 -1.77 19.45 -2.24
N THR A 81 -1.27 18.65 -1.30
CA THR A 81 0.07 18.04 -1.41
C THR A 81 -0.10 16.59 -1.83
N HIS A 82 0.55 16.18 -2.92
CA HIS A 82 0.42 14.85 -3.49
C HIS A 82 1.78 14.15 -3.55
N PHE A 83 1.84 12.95 -3.00
CA PHE A 83 3.02 12.08 -3.02
C PHE A 83 2.68 10.71 -3.61
N VAL A 84 3.48 10.25 -4.58
CA VAL A 84 3.31 8.94 -5.22
C VAL A 84 4.60 8.14 -5.13
N ARG A 85 4.48 6.87 -4.73
CA ARG A 85 5.60 5.92 -4.73
C ARG A 85 5.19 4.55 -5.26
N ASN A 86 6.11 3.91 -5.97
CA ASN A 86 5.98 2.52 -6.36
C ASN A 86 6.35 1.61 -5.17
N VAL A 87 5.60 0.52 -4.99
CA VAL A 87 5.77 -0.42 -3.89
C VAL A 87 5.64 -1.87 -4.34
N VAL A 88 6.28 -2.76 -3.59
CA VAL A 88 6.07 -4.20 -3.69
C VAL A 88 5.06 -4.60 -2.62
N ILE A 89 3.99 -5.29 -3.02
CA ILE A 89 2.96 -5.82 -2.12
C ILE A 89 3.13 -7.33 -2.03
N TYR A 90 3.26 -7.84 -0.81
CA TYR A 90 3.38 -9.28 -0.55
C TYR A 90 2.27 -9.74 0.40
N LYS A 91 1.88 -11.01 0.30
CA LYS A 91 0.97 -11.67 1.23
C LYS A 91 1.79 -12.63 2.07
N ALA A 92 1.75 -12.48 3.39
CA ALA A 92 2.39 -13.43 4.29
C ALA A 92 1.68 -14.80 4.14
N GLY A 93 2.42 -15.88 3.89
CA GLY A 93 1.78 -17.17 3.64
C GLY A 93 2.65 -18.41 3.42
N GLU A 94 3.94 -18.31 3.14
CA GLU A 94 4.80 -19.51 3.05
C GLU A 94 6.13 -19.23 3.75
N ILE A 95 6.21 -19.59 5.03
CA ILE A 95 7.46 -19.57 5.80
C ILE A 95 7.71 -20.97 6.29
N ASP A 96 8.74 -21.60 5.72
CA ASP A 96 9.47 -22.66 6.41
C ASP A 96 10.30 -21.99 7.52
N SER A 97 9.97 -22.30 8.76
CA SER A 97 10.63 -21.79 9.98
C SER A 97 12.11 -22.15 10.12
N SER A 98 12.69 -22.89 9.17
CA SER A 98 14.07 -23.37 9.22
C SER A 98 15.12 -22.40 8.65
N THR A 99 14.73 -21.32 7.98
CA THR A 99 15.67 -20.32 7.44
C THR A 99 15.46 -18.96 8.09
N SER A 100 16.54 -18.36 8.61
CA SER A 100 16.61 -16.95 9.05
C SER A 100 16.45 -15.93 7.89
N GLU A 101 15.95 -16.38 6.74
CA GLU A 101 15.66 -15.60 5.54
C GLU A 101 14.15 -15.60 5.32
N TYR A 102 13.52 -14.42 5.41
CA TYR A 102 12.09 -14.27 5.14
C TYR A 102 11.88 -14.16 3.62
N ILE A 103 11.57 -15.28 2.96
CA ILE A 103 11.19 -15.28 1.55
C ILE A 103 9.67 -15.10 1.49
N ALA A 104 9.20 -13.86 1.45
CA ALA A 104 7.81 -13.61 1.09
C ALA A 104 7.69 -13.68 -0.44
N PRO A 105 6.82 -14.52 -1.01
CA PRO A 105 6.55 -14.46 -2.44
C PRO A 105 6.03 -13.05 -2.78
N ILE A 106 6.63 -12.41 -3.79
CA ILE A 106 6.04 -11.18 -4.33
C ILE A 106 4.69 -11.55 -4.90
N VAL A 107 3.65 -10.88 -4.40
CA VAL A 107 2.29 -11.10 -4.87
C VAL A 107 1.99 -10.15 -6.02
N GLU A 108 2.39 -8.88 -5.92
CA GLU A 108 2.21 -7.88 -6.99
C GLU A 108 3.07 -6.61 -6.82
N LEU A 109 3.23 -5.86 -7.92
CA LEU A 109 3.72 -4.47 -7.90
C LEU A 109 2.53 -3.49 -7.88
N GLY A 110 2.64 -2.48 -7.02
CA GLY A 110 1.61 -1.45 -6.85
C GLY A 110 2.15 -0.04 -6.72
N LYS A 111 1.22 0.90 -6.56
CA LYS A 111 1.47 2.32 -6.33
C LYS A 111 0.72 2.75 -5.08
N ILE A 112 1.34 3.63 -4.30
CA ILE A 112 0.70 4.32 -3.19
C ILE A 112 0.70 5.79 -3.48
N GLU A 113 -0.49 6.37 -3.39
CA GLU A 113 -0.76 7.78 -3.50
C GLU A 113 -1.20 8.26 -2.12
N THR A 114 -0.51 9.28 -1.60
CA THR A 114 -0.89 9.95 -0.36
C THR A 114 -1.14 11.41 -0.68
N ILE A 115 -2.32 11.87 -0.31
CA ILE A 115 -2.77 13.22 -0.59
C ILE A 115 -3.17 13.88 0.73
N VAL A 116 -2.68 15.09 0.98
CA VAL A 116 -3.02 15.89 2.17
C VAL A 116 -3.68 17.20 1.74
N TYR A 117 -4.79 17.53 2.38
CA TYR A 117 -5.61 18.71 2.15
C TYR A 117 -5.59 19.62 3.37
N MET A 118 -5.63 20.94 3.11
CA MET A 118 -5.69 22.01 4.11
C MET A 118 -7.00 22.78 4.04
#